data_AF-A0A7C7Q327-F1
#
_entry.id   AF-A0A7C7Q327-F1
#
_cell.length_a   1.000
_cell.length_b   1.000
_cell.length_c   1.000
_cell.angle_alpha   90.00
_cell.angle_beta   90.00
_cell.angle_gamma   90.00
#
_symmetry.space_group_name_H-M   'P 1'
#
loop_
_entity.id
_entity.type
_entity.pdbx_description
1 polymer ?
#
loop_
_entity_poly.entity_id
_entity_poly.type
_entity_poly.pdbx_seq_one_letter_code
_entity_poly.pdbx_strand_id
1 'polypeptide(L)'
;MRFYGIPSEDRAFEIVKRIEGGEWVFEDIKEGSRALLGPEEVKAKLEELLKEVTSWRESLAIMLRGTVFVFVHEPSQPKAFKIYDPSSLGCSTELTPPRWKVYIRELDGEV
;
A
#
# COMPACT_ATOMS: atom_id res chain seq x y z
N MET A 1 13.58 -5.18 6.25
CA MET A 1 12.31 -5.86 5.87
C MET A 1 12.20 -5.96 4.35
N ARG A 2 11.74 -7.10 3.79
CA ARG A 2 11.64 -7.27 2.32
C ARG A 2 10.21 -7.11 1.84
N PHE A 3 9.99 -6.25 0.85
CA PHE A 3 8.68 -6.03 0.24
C PHE A 3 8.61 -6.68 -1.13
N TYR A 4 7.42 -7.19 -1.49
CA TYR A 4 7.14 -7.80 -2.77
C TYR A 4 6.12 -6.94 -3.52
N GLY A 5 6.45 -6.59 -4.76
CA GLY A 5 5.55 -5.88 -5.64
C GLY A 5 4.37 -6.75 -6.05
N ILE A 6 3.16 -6.23 -5.90
CA ILE A 6 1.91 -6.91 -6.25
C ILE A 6 1.41 -6.30 -7.58
N PRO A 7 1.58 -7.00 -8.71
CA PRO A 7 1.27 -6.46 -10.03
C PRO A 7 -0.22 -6.48 -10.37
N SER A 8 -1.04 -7.23 -9.62
CA SER A 8 -2.47 -7.43 -9.85
C SER A 8 -3.28 -6.87 -8.68
N GLU A 9 -4.32 -6.11 -9.01
CA GLU A 9 -5.25 -5.51 -8.06
C GLU A 9 -6.03 -6.60 -7.33
N ASP A 10 -6.56 -7.58 -8.07
CA ASP A 10 -7.27 -8.74 -7.50
C ASP A 10 -6.42 -9.43 -6.43
N ARG A 11 -5.14 -9.66 -6.74
CA ARG A 11 -4.20 -10.24 -5.78
C ARG A 11 -3.97 -9.35 -4.57
N ALA A 12 -3.93 -8.03 -4.74
CA ALA A 12 -3.81 -7.10 -3.62
C ALA A 12 -5.05 -7.15 -2.70
N PHE A 13 -6.26 -7.19 -3.28
CA PHE A 13 -7.50 -7.37 -2.52
C PHE A 13 -7.54 -8.70 -1.77
N GLU A 14 -7.10 -9.80 -2.39
CA GLU A 14 -7.00 -11.11 -1.72
C GLU A 14 -6.05 -11.08 -0.52
N ILE A 15 -4.93 -10.37 -0.64
CA ILE A 15 -3.96 -10.22 0.46
C ILE A 15 -4.59 -9.43 1.61
N VAL A 16 -5.32 -8.35 1.34
CA VAL A 16 -6.00 -7.55 2.37
C VAL A 16 -6.99 -8.40 3.17
N LYS A 17 -7.71 -9.32 2.52
CA LYS A 17 -8.64 -10.24 3.20
C LYS A 17 -7.96 -11.19 4.19
N ARG A 18 -6.65 -11.41 4.07
CA ARG A 18 -5.84 -12.25 4.97
C ARG A 18 -5.28 -11.51 6.18
N ILE A 19 -5.57 -10.21 6.31
CA ILE A 19 -5.19 -9.47 7.52
C ILE A 19 -5.95 -10.06 8.72
N GLU A 20 -5.17 -10.50 9.70
CA GLU A 20 -5.66 -11.09 10.93
C GLU A 20 -5.28 -10.19 12.11
N GLY A 21 -6.28 -9.72 12.86
CA GLY A 21 -6.08 -9.07 14.16
C GLY A 21 -5.07 -7.91 14.16
N GLY A 22 -4.69 -7.53 15.38
CA GLY A 22 -3.68 -6.50 15.62
C GLY A 22 -4.17 -5.06 15.51
N GLU A 23 -3.38 -4.15 16.08
CA GLU A 23 -3.54 -2.72 15.88
C GLU A 23 -2.58 -2.28 14.78
N TRP A 24 -3.08 -1.50 13.83
CA TRP A 24 -2.37 -1.09 12.63
C TRP A 24 -2.17 0.42 12.64
N VAL A 25 -1.07 0.85 12.04
CA VAL A 25 -0.74 2.24 11.77
C VAL A 25 -1.02 2.50 10.30
N PHE A 26 -1.75 3.56 10.01
CA PHE A 26 -1.84 4.17 8.69
C PHE A 26 -1.09 5.49 8.70
N GLU A 27 -0.24 5.71 7.70
CA GLU A 27 0.46 6.96 7.46
C GLU A 27 0.23 7.43 6.02
N ASP A 28 -0.25 8.67 5.87
CA ASP A 28 -0.19 9.41 4.62
C ASP A 28 1.01 10.35 4.67
N ILE A 29 2.07 9.95 3.96
CA ILE A 29 3.35 10.68 3.93
C ILE A 29 3.19 12.03 3.22
N LYS A 30 2.26 12.11 2.26
CA LYS A 30 2.04 13.31 1.47
C LYS A 30 1.24 14.34 2.25
N GLU A 31 0.25 13.90 3.02
CA GLU A 31 -0.58 14.77 3.87
C GLU A 31 0.01 14.99 5.27
N GLY A 32 1.01 14.19 5.66
CA GLY A 32 1.61 14.23 7.00
C GLY A 32 0.66 13.73 8.09
N SER A 33 -0.30 12.87 7.74
CA SER A 33 -1.32 12.36 8.66
C SER A 33 -1.01 10.93 9.09
N ARG A 34 -1.40 10.60 10.34
CA ARG A 34 -1.16 9.29 10.96
C ARG A 34 -2.36 8.87 11.80
N ALA A 35 -2.77 7.62 11.68
CA ALA A 35 -3.90 7.06 12.42
C ALA A 35 -3.58 5.64 12.93
N LEU A 36 -4.19 5.28 14.06
CA LEU A 36 -4.25 3.91 14.54
C LEU A 36 -5.59 3.30 14.14
N LEU A 37 -5.55 2.10 13.58
CA LEU A 37 -6.69 1.40 13.03
C LEU A 37 -6.79 0.00 13.63
N GLY A 38 -8.01 -0.42 13.95
CA GLY A 38 -8.30 -1.82 14.25
C GLY A 38 -8.26 -2.70 12.99
N PRO A 39 -8.39 -4.03 13.16
CA PRO A 39 -8.30 -5.00 12.05
C PRO A 39 -9.32 -4.79 10.94
N GLU A 40 -10.56 -4.41 11.27
CA GLU A 40 -11.60 -4.19 10.28
C GLU A 40 -11.47 -2.81 9.62
N GLU A 41 -11.02 -1.81 10.38
CA GLU A 41 -10.77 -0.46 9.86
C GLU A 41 -9.59 -0.45 8.88
N VAL A 42 -8.52 -1.20 9.17
CA VAL A 42 -7.37 -1.29 8.26
C VAL A 42 -7.73 -2.01 6.96
N LYS A 43 -8.57 -3.05 7.02
CA LYS A 43 -9.07 -3.73 5.81
C LYS A 43 -9.88 -2.77 4.96
N ALA A 44 -10.85 -2.08 5.55
CA ALA A 44 -11.67 -1.09 4.86
C ALA A 44 -10.82 0.03 4.24
N LYS A 45 -9.83 0.54 5.00
CA LYS A 45 -8.92 1.57 4.51
C LYS A 45 -8.06 1.06 3.36
N LEU A 46 -7.47 -0.12 3.47
CA LEU A 46 -6.68 -0.71 2.38
C LEU A 46 -7.54 -0.96 1.13
N GLU A 47 -8.78 -1.42 1.27
CA GLU A 47 -9.70 -1.56 0.13
C GLU A 47 -10.01 -0.22 -0.56
N GLU A 48 -10.19 0.86 0.21
CA GLU A 48 -10.34 2.22 -0.31
C GLU A 48 -9.10 2.65 -1.12
N LEU A 49 -7.90 2.48 -0.55
CA LEU A 49 -6.64 2.82 -1.22
C LEU A 49 -6.42 2.00 -2.49
N LEU A 50 -6.75 0.70 -2.47
CA LEU A 50 -6.63 -0.16 -3.66
C LEU A 50 -7.60 0.24 -4.77
N LYS A 51 -8.80 0.74 -4.44
CA LYS A 51 -9.72 1.33 -5.42
C LYS A 51 -9.15 2.60 -6.02
N GLU A 52 -8.50 3.45 -5.23
CA GLU A 52 -7.81 4.64 -5.73
C GLU A 52 -6.66 4.26 -6.69
N VAL A 53 -5.85 3.26 -6.33
CA VAL A 53 -4.80 2.70 -7.20
C VAL A 53 -5.37 2.17 -8.51
N THR A 54 -6.50 1.46 -8.46
CA THR A 54 -7.19 0.92 -9.64
C THR A 54 -7.63 2.06 -10.58
N SER A 55 -8.25 3.10 -10.02
CA SER A 55 -8.67 4.29 -10.77
C SER A 55 -7.51 5.01 -11.47
N TRP A 56 -6.34 5.10 -10.82
CA TRP A 56 -5.15 5.65 -11.47
C TRP A 56 -4.72 4.84 -12.67
N ARG A 57 -4.70 3.51 -12.55
CA ARG A 57 -4.30 2.63 -13.65
C ARG A 57 -5.25 2.70 -14.83
N GLU A 58 -6.55 2.75 -14.58
CA GLU A 58 -7.56 2.93 -15.63
C GLU A 58 -7.39 4.29 -16.33
N SER A 59 -7.16 5.35 -15.56
CA SER A 59 -6.93 6.70 -16.11
C SER A 59 -5.61 6.80 -16.90
N LEU A 60 -4.63 5.97 -16.57
CA LEU A 60 -3.27 5.96 -17.14
C LEU A 60 -3.03 4.74 -18.03
N ALA A 61 -4.09 4.08 -18.52
CA ALA A 61 -4.07 2.75 -19.14
C ALA A 61 -3.12 2.59 -20.34
N ILE A 62 -2.69 3.70 -20.96
CA ILE A 62 -1.76 3.73 -22.09
C ILE A 62 -0.29 3.62 -21.64
N MET A 63 0.06 3.99 -20.40
CA MET A 63 1.45 4.02 -19.91
C MET A 63 1.81 2.92 -18.90
N LEU A 64 0.84 2.29 -18.20
CA LEU A 64 1.11 1.65 -16.89
C LEU A 64 0.68 0.18 -16.70
N ARG A 65 0.41 -0.59 -17.76
CA ARG A 65 -0.06 -1.98 -17.61
C ARG A 65 0.89 -2.90 -16.82
N GLY A 66 2.18 -2.55 -16.70
CA GLY A 66 3.16 -3.30 -15.90
C GLY A 66 3.64 -2.61 -14.63
N THR A 67 3.18 -1.38 -14.37
CA THR A 67 3.62 -0.61 -13.20
C THR A 67 3.14 -1.28 -11.93
N VAL A 68 3.94 -1.26 -10.87
CA VAL A 68 3.55 -1.81 -9.57
C VAL A 68 3.46 -0.67 -8.57
N PHE A 69 2.27 -0.46 -8.02
CA PHE A 69 2.02 0.58 -7.00
C PHE A 69 1.95 0.01 -5.59
N VAL A 70 1.60 -1.26 -5.44
CA VAL A 70 1.36 -1.90 -4.14
C VAL A 70 2.49 -2.86 -3.83
N PHE A 71 3.09 -2.69 -2.67
CA PHE A 71 4.16 -3.53 -2.16
C PHE A 71 3.79 -4.06 -0.78
N VAL A 72 3.94 -5.37 -0.58
CA VAL A 72 3.51 -6.04 0.65
C VAL A 72 4.67 -6.78 1.30
N HIS A 73 4.79 -6.66 2.62
CA HIS A 73 5.63 -7.52 3.43
C HIS A 73 4.96 -8.89 3.62
N GLU A 74 5.60 -9.95 3.14
CA GLU A 74 5.14 -11.34 3.26
C GLU A 74 3.66 -11.55 2.85
N PRO A 75 3.35 -11.68 1.54
CA PRO A 75 1.97 -11.80 1.04
C PRO A 75 1.14 -12.96 1.62
N SER A 76 1.78 -13.97 2.22
CA SER A 76 1.10 -15.07 2.93
C SER A 76 0.57 -14.64 4.30
N GLN A 77 1.24 -13.70 4.96
CA GLN A 77 0.88 -13.17 6.27
C GLN A 77 1.21 -11.67 6.29
N PRO A 78 0.37 -10.83 5.66
CA PRO A 78 0.70 -9.43 5.45
C PRO A 78 0.79 -8.69 6.79
N LYS A 79 1.89 -7.99 7.01
CA LYS A 79 2.11 -7.15 8.20
C LYS A 79 2.40 -5.69 7.87
N ALA A 80 2.74 -5.41 6.62
CA ALA A 80 3.03 -4.06 6.15
C ALA A 80 2.75 -3.92 4.66
N PHE A 81 2.31 -2.73 4.26
CA PHE A 81 2.02 -2.31 2.90
C PHE A 81 2.72 -0.98 2.66
N LYS A 82 3.30 -0.84 1.47
CA LYS A 82 3.75 0.42 0.90
C LYS A 82 3.00 0.64 -0.39
N ILE A 83 2.35 1.79 -0.50
CA ILE A 83 1.57 2.13 -1.68
C ILE A 83 2.10 3.43 -2.26
N TYR A 84 2.46 3.37 -3.53
CA TYR A 84 3.01 4.47 -4.30
C TYR A 84 1.92 5.09 -5.17
N ASP A 85 2.02 6.39 -5.40
CA ASP A 85 1.12 7.11 -6.30
C ASP A 85 1.78 7.35 -7.68
N PRO A 86 1.04 7.87 -8.68
CA PRO A 86 1.58 8.12 -10.01
C PRO A 86 2.75 9.12 -10.06
N SER A 87 2.94 9.96 -9.04
CA SER A 87 4.11 10.86 -8.99
C SER A 87 5.43 10.09 -8.83
N SER A 88 5.36 8.84 -8.37
CA SER A 88 6.50 7.93 -8.24
C SER A 88 7.04 7.41 -9.58
N LEU A 89 6.38 7.76 -10.70
CA LEU A 89 6.77 7.34 -12.05
C LEU A 89 7.73 8.32 -12.73
N GLY A 90 8.05 9.45 -12.08
CA GLY A 90 9.00 10.42 -12.61
C GLY A 90 10.44 9.92 -12.61
N CYS A 91 11.27 10.46 -13.52
CA CYS A 91 12.73 10.27 -13.55
C CYS A 91 13.42 11.02 -12.40
N SER A 92 13.01 10.79 -11.15
CA SER A 92 13.71 11.34 -9.99
C SER A 92 15.01 10.56 -9.75
N THR A 93 16.08 11.28 -9.39
CA THR A 93 17.35 10.70 -8.92
C THR A 93 17.24 10.17 -7.48
N GLU A 94 16.15 10.50 -6.79
CA GLU A 94 15.83 10.02 -5.44
C GLU A 94 14.73 8.95 -5.50
N LEU A 95 14.85 7.93 -4.65
CA LEU A 95 13.78 6.95 -4.43
C LEU A 95 12.55 7.70 -3.91
N THR A 96 11.52 7.88 -4.74
CA THR A 96 10.27 8.50 -4.31
C THR A 96 9.75 7.74 -3.09
N PRO A 97 9.41 8.42 -1.98
CA PRO A 97 8.83 7.74 -0.83
C PRO A 97 7.45 7.17 -1.20
N PRO A 98 6.98 6.11 -0.52
CA PRO A 98 5.60 5.68 -0.68
C PRO A 98 4.65 6.80 -0.26
N ARG A 99 3.52 6.94 -0.96
CA ARG A 99 2.46 7.87 -0.55
C ARG A 99 1.85 7.42 0.77
N TRP A 100 1.54 6.12 0.86
CA TRP A 100 0.97 5.53 2.06
C TRP A 100 1.81 4.39 2.60
N LYS A 101 1.92 4.35 3.92
CA LYS A 101 2.41 3.19 4.67
C LYS A 101 1.28 2.67 5.55
N VAL A 102 1.07 1.37 5.54
CA VAL A 102 0.08 0.71 6.39
C VAL A 102 0.76 -0.48 7.03
N TYR A 103 0.87 -0.56 8.34
CA TYR A 103 1.63 -1.63 8.98
C TYR A 103 1.14 -1.94 10.39
N ILE A 104 1.33 -3.18 10.84
CA ILE A 104 1.02 -3.54 12.23
C ILE A 104 1.92 -2.76 13.18
N ARG A 105 1.36 -2.29 14.31
CA ARG A 105 2.05 -1.40 15.26
C ARG A 105 3.40 -1.92 15.76
N GLU A 106 3.59 -3.24 15.80
CA GLU A 106 4.86 -3.87 16.17
C GLU A 106 6.03 -3.49 15.25
N LEU A 107 5.73 -3.03 14.02
CA LEU A 107 6.73 -2.65 13.02
C LEU A 107 6.98 -1.13 12.98
N ASP A 108 6.53 -0.39 13.99
CA ASP A 108 6.69 1.06 14.01
C ASP A 108 8.16 1.48 14.06
N GLY A 109 8.56 2.35 13.12
CA GLY A 109 9.96 2.73 12.91
C GLY A 109 10.78 1.78 12.02
N GLU A 110 10.21 0.66 11.56
CA GLU A 110 10.90 -0.33 10.71
C GLU A 110 10.43 -0.33 9.23
N VAL A 111 9.35 0.39 8.92
CA VAL A 111 8.64 0.35 7.62
C VAL A 111 8.98 1.52 6.71
#